data_AF-A0A9E1ML41-F1
#
_entry.id   AF-A0A9E1ML41-F1
#
_cell.length_a   1.000
_cell.length_b   1.000
_cell.length_c   1.000
_cell.angle_alpha   90.00
_cell.angle_beta   90.00
_cell.angle_gamma   90.00
#
_symmetry.space_group_name_H-M   'P 1'
#
loop_
_entity.id
_entity.type
_entity.pdbx_description
1 polymer ?
#
loop_
_entity_poly.entity_id
_entity_poly.type
_entity_poly.pdbx_seq_one_letter_code
_entity_poly.pdbx_strand_id
1 'polypeptide(L)'
;MGLEIGNMNENELCAAAKAGDSDAVEALVGRYSRLVKTCARAYYLAGAEGEDLIQEGMLGLWRAVITFDPNRGVPFEAYAHTCISRRIYSAVRDARALKHEPLNTSLSLEKPLFEDNAESHSGSAAASNPETLLISMEEQAERLGRLRELLSVFEAQVLSLYLDGFSYDEIAARLSRSRKSVDNAIQRIRHKSASVGS
;
A
#
# COMPACT_ATOMS: atom_id res chain seq x y z
N MET A 1 -3.66 -29.26 17.92
CA MET A 1 -4.86 -28.61 18.49
C MET A 1 -5.14 -27.42 17.58
N GLY A 2 -5.90 -27.59 16.49
CA GLY A 2 -5.83 -26.66 15.35
C GLY A 2 -7.18 -26.41 14.68
N LEU A 3 -8.24 -26.17 15.44
CA LEU A 3 -9.62 -26.08 14.90
C LEU A 3 -10.42 -24.83 15.29
N GLU A 4 -9.84 -23.77 15.88
CA GLU A 4 -10.63 -22.58 16.29
C GLU A 4 -10.23 -21.25 15.62
N ILE A 5 -9.09 -21.17 14.92
CA ILE A 5 -8.59 -19.93 14.27
C ILE A 5 -9.57 -19.37 13.23
N GLY A 6 -10.30 -20.23 12.52
CA GLY A 6 -11.20 -19.84 11.42
C GLY A 6 -12.37 -18.95 11.84
N ASN A 7 -12.77 -19.00 13.11
CA ASN A 7 -13.92 -18.27 13.65
C ASN A 7 -13.53 -17.10 14.55
N MET A 8 -12.23 -16.92 14.83
CA MET A 8 -11.75 -15.84 15.68
C MET A 8 -11.87 -14.49 14.97
N ASN A 9 -12.36 -13.50 15.72
CA ASN A 9 -12.36 -12.11 15.29
C ASN A 9 -10.95 -11.51 15.34
N GLU A 10 -10.77 -10.32 14.77
CA GLU A 10 -9.44 -9.70 14.65
C GLU A 10 -8.82 -9.39 16.01
N ASN A 11 -9.63 -9.05 17.01
CA ASN A 11 -9.16 -8.74 18.36
C ASN A 11 -8.57 -10.00 19.03
N GLU A 12 -9.28 -11.13 18.92
CA GLU A 12 -8.85 -12.42 19.44
C GLU A 12 -7.56 -12.90 18.75
N LEU A 13 -7.50 -12.80 17.42
CA LEU A 13 -6.31 -13.13 16.67
C LEU A 13 -5.12 -12.25 17.04
N CYS A 14 -5.32 -10.94 17.21
CA CYS A 14 -4.25 -10.04 17.64
C CYS A 14 -3.76 -10.37 19.05
N ALA A 15 -4.67 -10.73 19.97
CA ALA A 15 -4.30 -11.13 21.32
C ALA A 15 -3.49 -12.45 21.33
N ALA A 16 -3.92 -13.45 20.56
CA ALA A 16 -3.21 -14.72 20.42
C ALA A 16 -1.84 -14.54 19.75
N ALA A 17 -1.77 -13.75 18.67
CA ALA A 17 -0.52 -13.43 17.99
C ALA A 17 0.49 -12.74 18.92
N LYS A 18 0.04 -11.82 19.79
CA LYS A 18 0.89 -11.19 20.82
C LYS A 18 1.39 -12.16 21.87
N ALA A 19 0.61 -13.20 22.16
CA ALA A 19 1.01 -14.29 23.06
C ALA A 19 1.98 -15.29 22.41
N GLY A 20 2.32 -15.10 21.13
CA GLY A 20 3.26 -15.94 20.40
C GLY A 20 2.62 -17.09 19.63
N ASP A 21 1.30 -17.08 19.44
CA ASP A 21 0.59 -18.07 18.61
C ASP A 21 0.92 -17.86 17.13
N SER A 22 1.68 -18.80 16.54
CA SER A 22 2.09 -18.76 15.14
C SER A 22 0.92 -18.87 14.18
N ASP A 23 -0.12 -19.63 14.52
CA ASP A 23 -1.26 -19.86 13.64
C ASP A 23 -2.13 -18.59 13.58
N ALA A 24 -2.22 -17.85 14.69
CA ALA A 24 -2.87 -16.55 14.73
C ALA A 24 -2.12 -15.49 13.89
N VAL A 25 -0.78 -15.51 13.94
CA VAL A 25 0.07 -14.67 13.08
C VAL A 25 -0.16 -15.02 11.61
N GLU A 26 -0.10 -16.29 11.25
CA GLU A 26 -0.31 -16.75 9.87
C GLU A 26 -1.70 -16.36 9.35
N ALA A 27 -2.74 -16.50 10.17
CA ALA A 27 -4.09 -16.09 9.82
C ALA A 27 -4.21 -14.59 9.55
N LEU A 28 -3.61 -13.74 10.41
CA LEU A 28 -3.60 -12.28 10.21
C LEU A 28 -2.79 -11.89 8.96
N VAL A 29 -1.60 -12.48 8.77
CA VAL A 29 -0.79 -12.24 7.57
C VAL A 29 -1.55 -12.66 6.31
N GLY A 30 -2.21 -13.82 6.31
CA GLY A 30 -3.06 -14.28 5.23
C GLY A 30 -4.16 -13.27 4.89
N ARG A 31 -4.93 -12.84 5.90
CA ARG A 31 -6.05 -11.89 5.76
C ARG A 31 -5.61 -10.52 5.22
N TYR A 32 -4.49 -9.99 5.70
CA TYR A 32 -4.05 -8.62 5.38
C TYR A 32 -2.93 -8.53 4.33
N SER A 33 -2.44 -9.66 3.80
CA SER A 33 -1.43 -9.66 2.73
C SER A 33 -1.85 -8.88 1.48
N ARG A 34 -3.14 -8.89 1.14
CA ARG A 34 -3.69 -8.14 0.02
C ARG A 34 -3.70 -6.64 0.28
N LEU A 35 -4.01 -6.22 1.50
CA LEU A 35 -3.93 -4.82 1.93
C LEU A 35 -2.49 -4.30 1.78
N VAL A 36 -1.50 -5.07 2.27
CA VAL A 36 -0.08 -4.73 2.11
C VAL A 36 0.29 -4.53 0.64
N LYS A 37 -0.13 -5.46 -0.25
CA LYS A 37 0.11 -5.34 -1.68
C LYS A 37 -0.55 -4.10 -2.28
N THR A 38 -1.80 -3.80 -1.92
CA THR A 38 -2.49 -2.60 -2.39
C THR A 38 -1.74 -1.33 -1.99
N CYS A 39 -1.31 -1.20 -0.73
CA CYS A 39 -0.54 -0.06 -0.27
C CYS A 39 0.81 0.08 -1.00
N ALA A 40 1.52 -1.02 -1.28
CA ALA A 40 2.84 -0.98 -1.89
C ALA A 40 2.83 -0.66 -3.40
N ARG A 41 1.82 -1.11 -4.14
CA ARG A 41 1.78 -1.05 -5.61
C ARG A 41 1.69 0.35 -6.18
N ALA A 42 1.04 1.24 -5.44
CA ALA A 42 1.04 2.67 -5.66
C ALA A 42 2.46 3.23 -5.87
N TYR A 43 3.37 2.91 -4.95
CA TYR A 43 4.74 3.39 -4.95
C TYR A 43 5.61 2.68 -5.99
N TYR A 44 5.33 1.40 -6.28
CA TYR A 44 5.98 0.70 -7.39
C TYR A 44 5.73 1.38 -8.74
N LEU A 45 4.48 1.80 -9.01
CA LEU A 45 4.14 2.54 -10.24
C LEU A 45 4.82 3.92 -10.31
N ALA A 46 5.17 4.50 -9.16
CA ALA A 46 5.95 5.73 -9.04
C ALA A 46 7.47 5.48 -9.14
N GLY A 47 7.91 4.27 -9.47
CA GLY A 47 9.31 3.94 -9.76
C GLY A 47 10.13 3.41 -8.58
N ALA A 48 9.52 3.17 -7.42
CA ALA A 48 10.19 2.50 -6.31
C ALA A 48 10.33 0.98 -6.55
N GLU A 49 11.23 0.33 -5.82
CA GLU A 49 11.50 -1.11 -5.93
C GLU A 49 10.40 -1.92 -5.21
N GLY A 50 9.61 -2.66 -5.98
CA GLY A 50 8.31 -3.18 -5.51
C GLY A 50 8.40 -4.31 -4.47
N GLU A 51 9.44 -5.14 -4.52
CA GLU A 51 9.63 -6.23 -3.55
C GLU A 51 10.01 -5.68 -2.16
N ASP A 52 10.89 -4.68 -2.11
CA ASP A 52 11.29 -4.02 -0.86
C ASP A 52 10.10 -3.35 -0.17
N LEU A 53 9.22 -2.70 -0.94
CA LEU A 53 8.04 -2.05 -0.38
C LEU A 53 7.02 -3.04 0.19
N ILE A 54 6.87 -4.21 -0.40
CA ILE A 54 6.02 -5.26 0.17
C ILE A 54 6.62 -5.73 1.50
N GLN A 55 7.93 -5.93 1.58
CA GLN A 55 8.59 -6.32 2.83
C GLN A 55 8.41 -5.25 3.92
N GLU A 56 8.63 -3.99 3.58
CA GLU A 56 8.41 -2.86 4.49
C GLU A 56 6.94 -2.76 4.93
N GLY A 57 6.00 -2.97 4.02
CA GLY A 57 4.58 -3.06 4.35
C GLY A 57 4.25 -4.22 5.29
N MET A 58 4.86 -5.40 5.11
CA MET A 58 4.71 -6.53 6.01
C MET A 58 5.24 -6.22 7.41
N LEU A 59 6.36 -5.50 7.53
CA LEU A 59 6.88 -5.03 8.82
C LEU A 59 5.92 -4.03 9.49
N GLY A 60 5.25 -3.19 8.70
CA GLY A 60 4.17 -2.31 9.18
C GLY A 60 2.97 -3.10 9.71
N LEU A 61 2.54 -4.14 9.00
CA LEU A 61 1.47 -5.04 9.45
C LEU A 61 1.86 -5.78 10.73
N TRP A 62 3.07 -6.35 10.80
CA TRP A 62 3.58 -7.00 12.01
C TRP A 62 3.55 -6.06 13.21
N ARG A 63 4.01 -4.81 13.02
CA ARG A 63 3.96 -3.79 14.06
C ARG A 63 2.51 -3.53 14.49
N ALA A 64 1.58 -3.42 13.55
CA ALA A 64 0.16 -3.22 13.85
C ALA A 64 -0.40 -4.34 14.73
N VAL A 65 -0.11 -5.61 14.41
CA VAL A 65 -0.55 -6.77 15.20
C VAL A 65 -0.10 -6.66 16.65
N ILE A 66 1.18 -6.35 16.89
CA ILE A 66 1.73 -6.32 18.25
C ILE A 66 1.32 -5.07 19.05
N THR A 67 1.05 -3.94 18.39
CA THR A 67 0.69 -2.67 19.08
C THR A 67 -0.80 -2.38 19.11
N PHE A 68 -1.64 -3.13 18.40
CA PHE A 68 -3.08 -2.88 18.33
C PHE A 68 -3.76 -2.94 19.71
N ASP A 69 -4.63 -1.99 19.99
CA ASP A 69 -5.39 -1.93 21.25
C ASP A 69 -6.88 -1.74 20.92
N PRO A 70 -7.72 -2.77 21.14
CA PRO A 70 -9.14 -2.70 20.79
C PRO A 70 -9.90 -1.66 21.62
N ASN A 71 -9.37 -1.22 22.77
CA ASN A 71 -10.03 -0.22 23.62
C ASN A 71 -9.97 1.19 23.03
N ARG A 72 -9.20 1.41 21.96
CA ARG A 72 -9.07 2.71 21.29
C ARG A 72 -10.22 3.03 20.33
N GLY A 73 -11.16 2.09 20.12
CA GLY A 73 -12.36 2.31 19.30
C GLY A 73 -12.10 2.37 17.78
N VAL A 74 -10.91 1.97 17.32
CA VAL A 74 -10.55 1.90 15.91
C VAL A 74 -10.50 0.43 15.48
N PRO A 75 -11.18 0.02 14.39
CA PRO A 75 -11.07 -1.34 13.87
C PRO A 75 -9.64 -1.71 13.47
N PHE A 76 -9.26 -2.98 13.61
CA PHE A 76 -7.90 -3.44 13.32
C PHE A 76 -7.49 -3.13 11.87
N GLU A 77 -8.40 -3.31 10.90
CA GLU A 77 -8.12 -3.01 9.48
C GLU A 77 -7.67 -1.56 9.26
N ALA A 78 -8.38 -0.58 9.84
CA ALA A 78 -8.02 0.84 9.74
C ALA A 78 -6.67 1.14 10.41
N TYR A 79 -6.40 0.49 11.54
CA TYR A 79 -5.11 0.61 12.23
C TYR A 79 -3.96 0.00 11.43
N ALA A 80 -4.16 -1.20 10.88
CA ALA A 80 -3.21 -1.90 10.04
C ALA A 80 -2.89 -1.09 8.78
N HIS A 81 -3.89 -0.57 8.07
CA HIS A 81 -3.69 0.31 6.92
C HIS A 81 -2.77 1.48 7.26
N THR A 82 -3.02 2.16 8.38
CA THR A 82 -2.20 3.29 8.83
C THR A 82 -0.74 2.89 9.08
N CYS A 83 -0.51 1.75 9.75
CA CYS A 83 0.84 1.28 10.05
C CYS A 83 1.60 0.82 8.81
N ILE A 84 0.93 0.11 7.90
CA ILE A 84 1.48 -0.35 6.61
C ILE A 84 1.89 0.86 5.77
N SER A 85 0.96 1.79 5.53
CA SER A 85 1.20 2.96 4.68
C SER A 85 2.32 3.84 5.23
N ARG A 86 2.38 4.08 6.54
CA ARG A 86 3.48 4.82 7.19
C ARG A 86 4.84 4.15 6.99
N ARG A 87 4.90 2.82 7.10
CA ARG A 87 6.16 2.08 6.99
C ARG A 87 6.69 2.10 5.56
N ILE A 88 5.81 1.85 4.59
CA ILE A 88 6.13 1.95 3.16
C ILE A 88 6.61 3.37 2.81
N TYR A 89 5.88 4.39 3.28
CA TYR A 89 6.24 5.78 3.06
C TYR A 89 7.65 6.11 3.60
N SER A 90 7.93 5.71 4.84
CA SER A 90 9.22 5.94 5.47
C SER A 90 10.35 5.29 4.68
N ALA A 91 10.17 4.05 4.22
CA ALA A 91 11.16 3.34 3.41
C ALA A 91 11.43 4.05 2.07
N VAL A 92 10.39 4.54 1.39
CA VAL A 92 10.54 5.32 0.15
C VAL A 92 11.32 6.61 0.40
N ARG A 93 10.98 7.34 1.46
CA ARG A 93 11.67 8.58 1.83
C ARG A 93 13.14 8.32 2.17
N ASP A 94 13.42 7.31 2.96
CA ASP A 94 14.78 6.97 3.39
C ASP A 94 15.63 6.50 2.19
N ALA A 95 15.06 5.71 1.27
CA ALA A 95 15.72 5.31 0.03
C ALA A 95 16.03 6.50 -0.90
N ARG A 96 15.14 7.51 -0.95
CA ARG A 96 15.38 8.76 -1.69
C ARG A 96 16.48 9.60 -1.04
N ALA A 97 16.48 9.72 0.29
CA ALA A 97 17.53 10.43 1.03
C ALA A 97 18.91 9.77 0.86
N LEU A 98 18.98 8.44 0.84
CA LEU A 98 20.22 7.71 0.56
C LEU A 98 20.73 7.91 -0.88
N LYS A 99 19.83 8.13 -1.85
CA LYS A 99 20.18 8.42 -3.25
C LYS A 99 20.53 9.90 -3.48
N HIS A 100 20.23 10.80 -2.55
CA HIS A 100 20.49 12.24 -2.64
C HIS A 100 21.28 12.76 -1.41
N GLU A 101 22.59 12.94 -1.58
CA GLU A 101 23.47 13.77 -0.71
C GLU A 101 22.84 15.17 -0.48
N PRO A 102 22.93 15.79 0.71
CA PRO A 102 21.96 16.76 1.18
C PRO A 102 22.09 18.07 0.41
N LEU A 103 21.16 18.31 -0.50
CA LEU A 103 20.94 19.64 -1.07
C LEU A 103 19.58 20.14 -0.63
N ASN A 104 19.67 20.90 0.45
CA ASN A 104 18.74 21.90 0.95
C ASN A 104 18.19 22.75 -0.21
N THR A 105 17.22 22.22 -0.95
CA THR A 105 16.57 22.90 -2.05
C THR A 105 15.15 22.38 -2.16
N SER A 106 14.22 23.28 -1.87
CA SER A 106 12.78 23.20 -2.05
C SER A 106 12.39 22.86 -3.48
N LEU A 107 12.54 21.60 -3.88
CA LEU A 107 11.98 21.03 -5.10
C LEU A 107 10.91 20.05 -4.67
N SER A 108 9.72 20.61 -4.47
CA SER A 108 8.46 19.88 -4.39
C SER A 108 8.20 19.23 -5.75
N LEU A 109 8.85 18.10 -6.03
CA LEU A 109 8.68 17.35 -7.27
C LEU A 109 8.34 15.88 -6.95
N GLU A 110 7.13 15.54 -7.39
CA GLU A 110 6.52 14.21 -7.51
C GLU A 110 6.12 13.51 -6.21
N LYS A 111 4.97 13.98 -5.68
CA LYS A 111 4.12 13.21 -4.78
C LYS A 111 3.76 11.88 -5.48
N PRO A 112 4.05 10.72 -4.87
CA PRO A 112 3.57 9.44 -5.38
C PRO A 112 2.06 9.49 -5.62
N LEU A 113 1.57 8.71 -6.59
CA LEU A 113 0.17 8.69 -7.02
C LEU A 113 -0.85 8.45 -5.87
N PHE A 114 -0.39 8.03 -4.69
CA PHE A 114 -1.17 7.74 -3.48
C PHE A 114 -0.43 8.21 -2.20
N GLU A 115 0.05 9.45 -2.18
CA GLU A 115 0.53 10.06 -0.94
C GLU A 115 -0.66 10.34 -0.01
N ASP A 116 -0.98 9.40 0.88
CA ASP A 116 -1.80 9.70 2.05
C ASP A 116 -0.89 10.32 3.11
N ASN A 117 -1.27 11.49 3.64
CA ASN A 117 -0.47 12.34 4.53
C ASN A 117 -0.09 11.60 5.83
N ALA A 118 0.92 10.75 5.75
CA ALA A 118 1.48 10.01 6.88
C ALA A 118 2.54 10.81 7.65
N GLU A 119 2.97 11.97 7.12
CA GLU A 119 4.01 12.83 7.73
C GLU A 119 3.52 13.67 8.91
N SER A 120 2.22 13.89 9.03
CA SER A 120 1.67 14.47 10.25
C SER A 120 1.43 13.34 11.23
N HIS A 121 2.37 13.04 12.12
CA HIS A 121 2.15 12.63 13.52
C HIS A 121 3.49 12.28 14.21
N SER A 122 4.41 13.24 14.23
CA SER A 122 5.18 13.46 15.46
C SER A 122 4.37 14.43 16.32
N GLY A 123 3.53 13.89 17.22
CA GLY A 123 2.89 14.62 18.31
C GLY A 123 1.87 15.72 17.95
N SER A 124 0.60 15.34 17.73
CA SER A 124 -0.62 16.06 18.18
C SER A 124 -1.85 15.53 17.45
N ALA A 125 -2.94 15.34 18.20
CA ALA A 125 -4.25 14.87 17.73
C ALA A 125 -5.05 15.97 17.01
N ALA A 126 -4.42 16.71 16.09
CA ALA A 126 -5.15 17.55 15.15
C ALA A 126 -5.30 16.77 13.85
N ALA A 127 -6.50 16.28 13.62
CA ALA A 127 -6.96 15.76 12.35
C ALA A 127 -6.40 16.61 11.20
N SER A 128 -5.79 15.95 10.22
CA SER A 128 -5.51 16.55 8.91
C SER A 128 -6.75 17.35 8.50
N ASN A 129 -6.60 18.65 8.25
CA ASN A 129 -7.73 19.50 7.90
C ASN A 129 -8.53 18.82 6.77
N PRO A 130 -9.86 18.72 6.89
CA PRO A 130 -10.68 18.00 5.92
C PRO A 130 -10.49 18.55 4.50
N GLU A 131 -10.23 19.85 4.36
CA GLU A 131 -9.87 20.47 3.07
C GLU A 131 -8.56 19.94 2.49
N THR A 132 -7.51 19.75 3.31
CA THR A 132 -6.22 19.24 2.83
C THR A 132 -6.30 17.77 2.42
N LEU A 133 -7.09 16.97 3.14
CA LEU A 133 -7.38 15.59 2.74
C LEU A 133 -8.19 15.55 1.44
N LEU A 134 -9.22 16.39 1.33
CA LEU A 134 -10.09 16.46 0.14
C LEU A 134 -9.30 16.85 -1.11
N ILE A 135 -8.46 17.89 -1.02
CA ILE A 135 -7.59 18.34 -2.12
C ILE A 135 -6.62 17.22 -2.54
N SER A 136 -6.06 16.49 -1.58
CA SER A 136 -5.12 15.39 -1.88
C SER A 136 -5.82 14.24 -2.61
N MET A 137 -7.06 13.90 -2.25
CA MET A 137 -7.83 12.85 -2.90
C MET A 137 -8.28 13.24 -4.32
N GLU A 138 -8.69 14.49 -4.53
CA GLU A 138 -9.04 15.01 -5.87
C GLU A 138 -7.83 15.00 -6.80
N GLU A 139 -6.67 15.44 -6.33
CA GLU A 139 -5.43 15.46 -7.10
C GLU A 139 -4.98 14.03 -7.50
N GLN A 140 -5.14 13.06 -6.59
CA GLN A 140 -4.87 11.64 -6.88
C GLN A 140 -5.86 11.06 -7.91
N ALA A 141 -7.15 11.36 -7.76
CA ALA A 141 -8.18 10.91 -8.67
C ALA A 141 -7.97 11.47 -10.09
N GLU A 142 -7.58 12.74 -10.19
CA GLU A 142 -7.30 13.38 -11.47
C GLU A 142 -6.08 12.76 -12.16
N ARG A 143 -4.98 12.52 -11.41
CA ARG A 143 -3.78 11.82 -11.93
C ARG A 143 -4.11 10.42 -12.43
N LEU A 144 -4.91 9.66 -11.68
CA LEU A 144 -5.38 8.34 -12.11
C LEU A 144 -6.27 8.42 -13.34
N GLY A 145 -7.13 9.43 -13.44
CA GLY A 145 -7.94 9.72 -14.62
C GLY A 145 -7.08 9.92 -15.87
N ARG A 146 -6.11 10.84 -15.81
CA ARG A 146 -5.17 11.12 -16.91
C ARG A 146 -4.38 9.89 -17.31
N LEU A 147 -3.89 9.11 -16.34
CA LEU A 147 -3.19 7.85 -16.65
C LEU A 147 -4.11 6.89 -17.41
N ARG A 148 -5.35 6.70 -16.94
CA ARG A 148 -6.31 5.78 -17.59
C ARG A 148 -6.61 6.15 -19.03
N GLU A 149 -6.57 7.44 -19.39
CA GLU A 149 -6.75 7.90 -20.77
C GLU A 149 -5.62 7.47 -21.71
N LEU A 150 -4.39 7.29 -21.20
CA LEU A 150 -3.24 6.82 -21.96
C LEU A 150 -3.16 5.28 -22.08
N LEU A 151 -3.95 4.57 -21.26
CA LEU A 151 -3.93 3.12 -21.21
C LEU A 151 -4.85 2.51 -22.28
N SER A 152 -4.38 1.43 -22.89
CA SER A 152 -5.29 0.55 -23.62
C SER A 152 -6.31 -0.07 -22.67
N VAL A 153 -7.44 -0.55 -23.19
CA VAL A 153 -8.48 -1.24 -22.40
C VAL A 153 -7.89 -2.37 -21.57
N PHE A 154 -6.97 -3.15 -22.16
CA PHE A 154 -6.30 -4.24 -21.46
C PHE A 154 -5.39 -3.74 -20.33
N GLU A 155 -4.61 -2.68 -20.56
CA GLU A 155 -3.76 -2.09 -19.52
C GLU A 155 -4.60 -1.48 -18.39
N ALA A 156 -5.73 -0.84 -18.69
CA ALA A 156 -6.62 -0.31 -17.66
C ALA A 156 -7.22 -1.42 -16.79
N GLN A 157 -7.61 -2.55 -17.39
CA GLN A 157 -8.08 -3.73 -16.65
C GLN A 157 -6.98 -4.32 -15.76
N VAL A 158 -5.76 -4.45 -16.30
CA VAL A 158 -4.60 -4.92 -15.54
C VAL A 158 -4.29 -3.96 -14.40
N LEU A 159 -4.28 -2.64 -14.64
CA LEU A 159 -4.02 -1.62 -13.63
C LEU A 159 -5.03 -1.70 -12.48
N SER A 160 -6.32 -1.83 -12.77
CA SER A 160 -7.36 -1.92 -11.73
C SER A 160 -7.11 -3.12 -10.80
N LEU A 161 -6.96 -4.32 -11.38
CA LEU A 161 -6.70 -5.53 -10.58
C LEU A 161 -5.35 -5.49 -9.87
N TYR A 162 -4.37 -4.80 -10.47
CA TYR A 162 -3.08 -4.58 -9.84
C TYR A 162 -3.21 -3.64 -8.64
N LEU A 163 -3.89 -2.51 -8.73
CA LEU A 163 -4.09 -1.64 -7.57
C LEU A 163 -4.90 -2.34 -6.46
N ASP A 164 -5.81 -3.23 -6.85
CA ASP A 164 -6.57 -4.09 -5.93
C ASP A 164 -5.73 -5.20 -5.24
N GLY A 165 -4.42 -5.29 -5.47
CA GLY A 165 -3.56 -6.22 -4.74
C GLY A 165 -3.51 -7.66 -5.30
N PHE A 166 -4.16 -7.96 -6.44
CA PHE A 166 -4.09 -9.29 -7.08
C PHE A 166 -2.71 -9.62 -7.67
N SER A 167 -2.17 -10.81 -7.44
CA SER A 167 -0.92 -11.27 -8.05
C SER A 167 -1.01 -11.36 -9.58
N TYR A 168 0.13 -11.43 -10.27
CA TYR A 168 0.15 -11.53 -11.73
C TYR A 168 -0.57 -12.77 -12.25
N ASP A 169 -0.45 -13.88 -11.51
CA ASP A 169 -1.13 -15.13 -11.82
C ASP A 169 -2.66 -15.03 -11.63
N GLU A 170 -3.11 -14.36 -10.57
CA GLU A 170 -4.54 -14.10 -10.35
C GLU A 170 -5.14 -13.15 -11.39
N ILE A 171 -4.39 -12.14 -11.83
CA ILE A 171 -4.80 -11.23 -12.91
C ILE A 171 -4.86 -11.98 -14.24
N ALA A 172 -3.84 -12.80 -14.52
CA ALA A 172 -3.78 -13.61 -15.73
C ALA A 172 -4.98 -14.57 -15.82
N ALA A 173 -5.30 -15.25 -14.72
CA ALA A 173 -6.47 -16.12 -14.63
C ALA A 173 -7.78 -15.35 -14.88
N ARG A 174 -7.98 -14.19 -14.22
CA ARG A 174 -9.20 -13.38 -14.36
C ARG A 174 -9.40 -12.81 -15.75
N LEU A 175 -8.32 -12.40 -16.41
CA LEU A 175 -8.37 -11.82 -17.76
C LEU A 175 -8.24 -12.87 -18.86
N SER A 176 -8.14 -14.16 -18.50
CA SER A 176 -7.88 -15.26 -19.44
C SER A 176 -6.67 -14.98 -20.36
N ARG A 177 -5.58 -14.47 -19.76
CA ARG A 177 -4.30 -14.16 -20.40
C ARG A 177 -3.16 -14.92 -19.74
N SER A 178 -1.97 -14.86 -20.34
CA SER A 178 -0.76 -15.41 -19.73
C SER A 178 -0.13 -14.44 -18.72
N ARG A 179 0.56 -14.99 -17.71
CA ARG A 179 1.36 -14.20 -16.74
C ARG A 179 2.31 -13.22 -17.42
N LYS A 180 2.96 -13.64 -18.52
CA LYS A 180 3.86 -12.81 -19.34
C LYS A 180 3.13 -11.62 -19.97
N SER A 181 1.88 -11.79 -20.40
CA SER A 181 1.08 -10.70 -20.96
C SER A 181 0.74 -9.65 -19.91
N VAL A 182 0.49 -10.07 -18.67
CA VAL A 182 0.20 -9.16 -17.54
C VAL A 182 1.45 -8.38 -17.16
N ASP A 183 2.58 -9.05 -17.00
CA ASP A 183 3.87 -8.40 -16.70
C ASP A 183 4.22 -7.34 -17.75
N ASN A 184 4.14 -7.70 -19.04
CA ASN A 184 4.36 -6.75 -20.13
C ASN A 184 3.42 -5.53 -20.08
N ALA A 185 2.16 -5.72 -19.65
CA ALA A 185 1.23 -4.61 -19.48
C ALA A 185 1.64 -3.71 -18.31
N ILE A 186 2.05 -4.28 -17.17
CA ILE A 186 2.55 -3.52 -16.01
C ILE A 186 3.78 -2.68 -16.38
N GLN A 187 4.73 -3.25 -17.14
CA GLN A 187 5.90 -2.49 -17.60
C GLN A 187 5.49 -1.29 -18.48
N ARG A 188 4.55 -1.48 -19.41
CA ARG A 188 4.04 -0.37 -20.24
C ARG A 188 3.27 0.67 -19.41
N ILE A 189 2.45 0.23 -18.46
CA ILE A 189 1.73 1.13 -17.54
C ILE A 189 2.73 1.98 -16.76
N ARG A 190 3.80 1.38 -16.23
CA ARG A 190 4.87 2.08 -15.51
C ARG A 190 5.60 3.11 -16.39
N HIS A 191 5.87 2.78 -17.65
CA HIS A 191 6.43 3.76 -18.59
C HIS A 191 5.46 4.92 -18.87
N LYS A 192 4.16 4.65 -18.97
CA LYS A 192 3.13 5.69 -19.20
C LYS A 192 2.87 6.53 -17.94
N SER A 193 2.95 5.96 -16.74
CA SER A 193 2.78 6.72 -15.49
C SER A 193 3.86 7.78 -15.31
N ALA A 194 5.10 7.48 -15.74
CA ALA A 194 6.18 8.47 -15.75
C ALA A 194 5.86 9.68 -16.65
N SER A 195 5.15 9.49 -17.77
CA SER A 195 4.77 10.60 -18.68
C SER A 195 3.61 11.47 -18.19
N VAL A 196 2.86 11.04 -17.16
CA VAL A 196 1.74 11.81 -16.56
C VAL A 196 2.20 12.65 -15.37
N GLY A 197 3.40 12.36 -14.83
CA GLY A 197 4.01 13.08 -13.71
C GLY A 197 4.83 14.31 -14.12
N SER A 198 5.20 14.43 -15.41
CA SER A 198 5.99 15.53 -16.00
C SER A 198 5.15 16.72 -16.46
#